data_AF-A0A371G1L2-F1
#
_entry.id   AF-A0A371G1L2-F1
#
_cell.length_a   1.000
_cell.length_b   1.000
_cell.length_c   1.000
_cell.angle_alpha   90.00
_cell.angle_beta   90.00
_cell.angle_gamma   90.00
#
_symmetry.space_group_name_H-M   'P 1'
#
loop_
_entity.id
_entity.type
_entity.pdbx_description
1 polymer ?
#
loop_
_entity_poly.entity_id
_entity_poly.type
_entity_poly.pdbx_seq_one_letter_code
_entity_poly.pdbx_strand_id
1 'polypeptide(L)'
;MLFLVEASTSSKEEDMGTCLCCSFAKDVKPKPLDPSDDYQQVEIIKKSYGFQAKSVAPDGIPPGLLSRKGWTVYAQTPTNYHLREALGSNDSLRSKLPDFNFPLSNDSSESVAVGKWYCPFMFLKEGMRLKEQMKISTFYEVTLEQRWEKVFSKETNGDGGEDHRAVLIDIAVQTQVAKVAEMEAIWDENGVGDERVVWFKSFGDMASDTSVGLSLEIVDGMKWEQERVGWISGNERQVRVERVEEFGGINGWRKFGCYVLVESFVLKRMDRKLVLACDYRHTHQIRCKWE
;
A
#
# COMPACT_ATOMS: atom_id res chain seq x y z
N MET A 1 7.05 -27.05 -2.73
CA MET A 1 5.67 -27.06 -3.25
C MET A 1 5.04 -25.74 -2.85
N LEU A 2 5.07 -24.77 -3.76
CA LEU A 2 4.51 -23.42 -3.55
C LEU A 2 2.99 -23.56 -3.53
N PHE A 3 2.36 -23.28 -2.40
CA PHE A 3 0.91 -23.20 -2.30
C PHE A 3 0.49 -21.85 -2.92
N LEU A 4 0.35 -21.81 -4.24
CA LEU A 4 -0.23 -20.68 -4.93
C LEU A 4 -1.74 -20.63 -4.63
N VAL A 5 -2.29 -19.42 -4.48
CA VAL A 5 -3.74 -19.24 -4.40
C VAL A 5 -4.32 -19.68 -5.73
N GLU A 6 -5.26 -20.62 -5.72
CA GLU A 6 -5.97 -21.05 -6.92
C GLU A 6 -7.28 -20.26 -7.07
N ALA A 7 -7.55 -19.82 -8.29
CA ALA A 7 -8.76 -19.13 -8.69
C ALA A 7 -9.55 -19.98 -9.69
N SER A 8 -10.87 -19.86 -9.64
CA SER A 8 -11.73 -20.47 -10.65
C SER A 8 -11.62 -19.68 -11.95
N THR A 9 -11.52 -20.37 -13.08
CA THR A 9 -11.37 -19.74 -14.40
C THR A 9 -12.60 -20.05 -15.25
N SER A 10 -13.11 -19.02 -15.93
CA SER A 10 -14.18 -19.17 -16.90
C SER A 10 -13.72 -20.07 -18.05
N SER A 11 -14.60 -20.99 -18.45
CA SER A 11 -14.39 -21.89 -19.60
C SER A 11 -14.70 -21.17 -20.91
N LYS A 12 -14.21 -21.71 -22.03
CA LYS A 12 -14.57 -21.26 -23.38
C LYS A 12 -15.61 -22.20 -24.00
N GLU A 13 -16.24 -21.81 -25.10
CA GLU A 13 -17.17 -22.69 -25.83
C GLU A 13 -16.50 -24.00 -26.29
N GLU A 14 -15.22 -23.95 -26.65
CA GLU A 14 -14.42 -25.13 -27.01
C GLU A 14 -14.23 -26.14 -25.85
N ASP A 15 -14.37 -25.69 -24.61
CA ASP A 15 -14.30 -26.53 -23.42
C ASP A 15 -15.65 -27.20 -23.08
N MET A 16 -16.72 -26.91 -23.85
CA MET A 16 -18.04 -27.49 -23.60
C MET A 16 -18.07 -29.00 -23.85
N GLY A 17 -18.55 -29.75 -22.86
CA GLY A 17 -18.91 -31.15 -23.02
C GLY A 17 -20.33 -31.29 -23.54
N THR A 18 -20.54 -32.18 -24.51
CA THR A 18 -21.89 -32.58 -24.95
C THR A 18 -22.34 -33.80 -24.14
N CYS A 19 -23.50 -33.71 -23.47
CA CYS A 19 -24.14 -34.87 -22.84
C CYS A 19 -25.61 -34.94 -23.26
N LEU A 20 -25.94 -35.93 -24.11
CA LEU A 20 -27.20 -36.49 -24.62
C LEU A 20 -28.53 -35.70 -24.69
N CYS A 21 -28.76 -34.62 -23.94
CA CYS A 21 -29.86 -33.66 -24.15
C CYS A 21 -29.50 -32.20 -23.76
N CYS A 22 -28.30 -31.95 -23.23
CA CYS A 22 -27.88 -30.65 -22.69
C CYS A 22 -26.38 -30.39 -22.98
N SER A 23 -26.05 -29.17 -23.38
CA SER A 23 -24.67 -28.66 -23.37
C SER A 23 -24.31 -28.23 -21.95
N PHE A 24 -23.21 -28.73 -21.41
CA PHE A 24 -22.66 -28.23 -20.15
C PHE A 24 -21.22 -27.81 -20.39
N ALA A 25 -20.91 -26.56 -20.05
CA ALA A 25 -19.53 -26.13 -19.93
C ALA A 25 -18.84 -26.99 -18.86
N LYS A 26 -17.73 -27.64 -19.22
CA LYS A 26 -16.91 -28.31 -18.21
C LYS A 26 -16.11 -27.24 -17.50
N ASP A 27 -16.25 -27.18 -16.18
CA ASP A 27 -15.43 -26.27 -15.38
C ASP A 27 -13.95 -26.56 -15.63
N VAL A 28 -13.21 -25.53 -16.02
CA VAL A 28 -11.76 -25.58 -16.11
C VAL A 28 -11.21 -25.81 -14.71
N LYS A 29 -10.18 -26.64 -14.59
CA LYS A 29 -9.50 -26.81 -13.30
C LYS A 29 -9.00 -25.46 -12.80
N PRO A 30 -9.16 -25.13 -11.51
CA PRO A 30 -8.60 -23.92 -10.94
C PRO A 30 -7.12 -23.76 -11.27
N LYS A 31 -6.72 -22.53 -11.55
CA LYS A 31 -5.35 -22.15 -11.90
C LYS A 31 -4.81 -21.16 -10.87
N PRO A 32 -3.49 -20.94 -10.79
CA PRO A 32 -2.95 -19.85 -9.98
C PRO A 32 -3.66 -18.53 -10.27
N LEU A 33 -3.97 -17.79 -9.20
CA LEU A 33 -4.59 -16.47 -9.30
C LEU A 33 -3.73 -15.57 -10.18
N ASP A 34 -4.37 -15.05 -11.23
CA ASP A 34 -3.83 -14.01 -12.08
C ASP A 34 -4.91 -12.91 -12.20
N PRO A 35 -4.76 -11.80 -11.46
CA PRO A 35 -5.71 -10.68 -11.54
C PRO A 35 -5.83 -10.07 -12.93
N SER A 36 -4.83 -10.27 -13.80
CA SER A 36 -4.86 -9.78 -15.19
C SER A 36 -5.50 -10.75 -16.19
N ASP A 37 -5.85 -11.97 -15.77
CA ASP A 37 -6.58 -12.92 -16.60
C ASP A 37 -8.08 -12.61 -16.57
N ASP A 38 -8.59 -12.04 -17.66
CA ASP A 38 -10.02 -11.70 -17.83
C ASP A 38 -10.95 -12.92 -17.64
N TYR A 39 -10.46 -14.15 -17.84
CA TYR A 39 -11.26 -15.36 -17.60
C TYR A 39 -11.40 -15.67 -16.10
N GLN A 40 -10.50 -15.18 -15.23
CA GLN A 40 -10.64 -15.29 -13.77
C GLN A 40 -11.51 -14.17 -13.18
N GLN A 41 -11.76 -13.11 -13.95
CA GLN A 41 -12.59 -12.00 -13.53
C GLN A 41 -14.08 -12.25 -13.82
N VAL A 42 -14.92 -11.92 -12.84
CA VAL A 42 -16.38 -12.08 -12.94
C VAL A 42 -17.11 -10.84 -12.43
N GLU A 43 -18.10 -10.40 -13.20
CA GLU A 43 -19.03 -9.35 -12.78
C GLU A 43 -20.20 -9.98 -12.01
N ILE A 44 -20.38 -9.57 -10.76
CA ILE A 44 -21.53 -9.99 -9.93
C ILE A 44 -22.66 -8.96 -10.09
N ILE A 45 -23.80 -9.42 -10.64
CA ILE A 45 -24.95 -8.56 -10.91
C ILE A 45 -26.09 -8.93 -9.97
N LYS A 46 -26.54 -7.95 -9.19
CA LYS A 46 -27.74 -8.07 -8.35
C LYS A 46 -29.01 -7.99 -9.21
N LYS A 47 -29.94 -8.91 -9.00
CA LYS A 47 -31.28 -8.97 -9.59
C LYS A 47 -32.34 -9.00 -8.49
N SER A 48 -33.61 -8.83 -8.87
CA SER A 48 -34.74 -8.89 -7.93
C SER A 48 -34.89 -10.26 -7.25
N TYR A 49 -34.42 -11.32 -7.90
CA TYR A 49 -34.52 -12.72 -7.44
C TYR A 49 -33.17 -13.31 -6.97
N GLY A 50 -32.17 -12.47 -6.66
CA GLY A 50 -30.85 -12.92 -6.19
C GLY A 50 -29.73 -12.37 -7.06
N PHE A 51 -28.64 -13.12 -7.20
CA PHE A 51 -27.47 -12.70 -7.94
C PHE A 51 -27.24 -13.58 -9.17
N GLN A 52 -26.49 -13.04 -10.13
CA GLN A 52 -25.97 -13.74 -11.28
C GLN A 52 -24.52 -13.29 -11.51
N ALA A 53 -23.70 -14.14 -12.10
CA ALA A 53 -22.36 -13.77 -12.53
C ALA A 53 -22.26 -13.75 -14.06
N LYS A 54 -21.35 -12.93 -14.58
CA LYS A 54 -20.89 -12.95 -15.97
C LYS A 54 -19.37 -12.97 -15.98
N SER A 55 -18.78 -13.62 -16.97
CA SER A 55 -17.34 -13.51 -17.19
C SER A 55 -17.06 -12.13 -17.76
N VAL A 56 -15.91 -11.55 -17.38
CA VAL A 56 -15.41 -10.34 -18.04
C VAL A 56 -14.89 -10.67 -19.44
N ALA A 57 -14.30 -11.85 -19.62
CA ALA A 57 -13.93 -12.36 -20.94
C ALA A 57 -15.18 -12.48 -21.84
N PRO A 58 -15.19 -11.88 -23.05
CA PRO A 58 -16.37 -11.86 -23.93
C PRO A 58 -16.92 -13.23 -24.33
N ASP A 59 -16.04 -14.21 -24.48
CA ASP A 59 -16.33 -15.62 -24.80
C ASP A 59 -16.28 -16.53 -23.54
N GLY A 60 -16.13 -15.93 -22.36
CA GLY A 60 -16.00 -16.65 -21.11
C GLY A 60 -17.35 -17.11 -20.55
N ILE A 61 -17.42 -18.39 -20.19
CA ILE A 61 -18.54 -19.00 -19.49
C ILE A 61 -18.13 -19.18 -18.02
N PRO A 62 -18.81 -18.49 -17.08
CA PRO A 62 -18.47 -18.56 -15.66
C PRO A 62 -18.46 -20.00 -15.12
N PRO A 63 -17.62 -20.29 -14.11
CA PRO A 63 -17.61 -21.57 -13.41
C PRO A 63 -19.02 -21.97 -12.93
N GLY A 64 -19.30 -23.26 -12.87
CA GLY A 64 -20.60 -23.85 -12.53
C GLY A 64 -21.22 -23.32 -11.24
N LEU A 65 -20.39 -23.01 -10.25
CA LEU A 65 -20.79 -22.37 -8.99
C LEU A 65 -21.48 -21.01 -9.20
N LEU A 66 -21.01 -20.24 -10.18
CA LEU A 66 -21.41 -18.86 -10.44
C LEU A 66 -22.37 -18.74 -11.64
N SER A 67 -22.42 -19.75 -12.52
CA SER A 67 -23.24 -19.76 -13.73
C SER A 67 -24.74 -19.91 -13.46
N ARG A 68 -25.12 -20.49 -12.31
CA ARG A 68 -26.53 -20.56 -11.89
C ARG A 68 -27.09 -19.16 -11.69
N LYS A 69 -28.35 -18.94 -12.06
CA LYS A 69 -29.04 -17.66 -11.83
C LYS A 69 -29.80 -17.70 -10.51
N GLY A 70 -29.84 -16.57 -9.81
CA GLY A 70 -30.64 -16.40 -8.59
C GLY A 70 -30.01 -17.03 -7.35
N TRP A 71 -28.68 -17.20 -7.32
CA TRP A 71 -28.02 -17.60 -6.07
C TRP A 71 -28.11 -16.47 -5.03
N THR A 72 -28.09 -16.86 -3.76
CA THR A 72 -28.18 -15.95 -2.62
C THR A 72 -26.83 -15.90 -1.91
N VAL A 73 -26.46 -14.71 -1.42
CA VAL A 73 -25.27 -14.53 -0.58
C VAL A 73 -25.70 -14.51 0.87
N TYR A 74 -25.03 -15.31 1.69
CA TYR A 74 -25.13 -15.22 3.14
C TYR A 74 -23.85 -14.59 3.66
N ALA A 75 -23.98 -13.46 4.35
CA ALA A 75 -22.89 -12.85 5.08
C ALA A 75 -22.90 -13.38 6.52
N GLN A 76 -21.76 -13.83 7.01
CA GLN A 76 -21.55 -14.14 8.41
C GLN A 76 -20.35 -13.34 8.91
N THR A 77 -20.48 -12.71 10.08
CA THR A 77 -19.36 -12.04 10.72
C THR A 77 -18.41 -13.11 11.27
N PRO A 78 -17.14 -13.14 10.84
CA PRO A 78 -16.16 -14.07 11.38
C PRO A 78 -15.97 -13.87 12.88
N THR A 79 -15.77 -14.94 13.65
CA THR A 79 -15.54 -14.86 15.10
C THR A 79 -14.07 -14.60 15.44
N ASN A 80 -13.16 -14.89 14.52
CA ASN A 80 -11.72 -14.81 14.72
C ASN A 80 -11.10 -13.45 14.34
N TYR A 81 -11.84 -12.58 13.65
CA TYR A 81 -11.41 -11.21 13.37
C TYR A 81 -12.60 -10.29 13.13
N HIS A 82 -12.39 -8.98 13.31
CA HIS A 82 -13.41 -7.97 13.07
C HIS A 82 -12.92 -6.97 12.02
N LEU A 83 -13.64 -6.92 10.89
CA LEU A 83 -13.49 -5.85 9.90
C LEU A 83 -14.32 -4.65 10.35
N ARG A 84 -13.68 -3.50 10.48
CA ARG A 84 -14.34 -2.22 10.78
C ARG A 84 -14.64 -1.50 9.47
N GLU A 85 -15.28 -0.35 9.57
CA GLU A 85 -15.49 0.50 8.40
C GLU A 85 -14.14 0.91 7.77
N ALA A 86 -14.08 0.84 6.45
CA ALA A 86 -12.92 1.17 5.62
C ALA A 86 -13.44 1.82 4.32
N LEU A 87 -13.67 3.13 4.37
CA LEU A 87 -14.26 3.90 3.27
C LEU A 87 -13.23 4.29 2.18
N GLY A 88 -11.99 3.82 2.30
CA GLY A 88 -10.89 4.20 1.44
C GLY A 88 -10.24 5.51 1.88
N SER A 89 -9.83 6.32 0.90
CA SER A 89 -9.13 7.59 1.15
C SER A 89 -10.10 8.65 1.64
N ASN A 90 -9.72 9.39 2.68
CA ASN A 90 -10.44 10.56 3.17
C ASN A 90 -9.75 11.83 2.66
N ASP A 91 -10.06 12.21 1.42
CA ASP A 91 -9.45 13.36 0.73
C ASP A 91 -9.63 14.68 1.51
N SER A 92 -10.75 14.84 2.22
CA SER A 92 -11.00 16.03 3.07
C SER A 92 -10.08 16.10 4.28
N LEU A 93 -9.75 14.96 4.90
CA LEU A 93 -8.81 14.91 6.00
C LEU A 93 -7.36 14.99 5.50
N ARG A 94 -7.04 14.26 4.44
CA ARG A 94 -5.71 14.21 3.80
C ARG A 94 -5.23 15.59 3.34
N SER A 95 -6.13 16.43 2.83
CA SER A 95 -5.80 17.79 2.39
C SER A 95 -5.51 18.79 3.52
N LYS A 96 -5.91 18.49 4.76
CA LYS A 96 -5.64 19.37 5.92
C LYS A 96 -4.19 19.30 6.40
N LEU A 97 -3.50 18.20 6.06
CA LEU A 97 -2.16 17.86 6.54
C LEU A 97 -2.08 17.71 8.08
N PRO A 98 -1.06 17.03 8.61
CA PRO A 98 -0.84 16.95 10.06
C PRO A 98 -0.49 18.31 10.66
N ASP A 99 -0.78 18.47 11.96
CA ASP A 99 -0.38 19.67 12.70
C ASP A 99 1.15 19.85 12.68
N PHE A 100 1.59 21.09 12.48
CA PHE A 100 2.99 21.46 12.42
C PHE A 100 3.49 22.13 13.72
N ASN A 101 2.59 22.34 14.69
CA ASN A 101 2.87 22.95 15.99
C ASN A 101 3.41 21.95 17.02
N PHE A 102 4.59 21.40 16.76
CA PHE A 102 5.30 20.52 17.69
C PHE A 102 6.74 21.01 17.95
N PRO A 103 7.42 20.57 19.02
CA PRO A 103 8.79 21.02 19.32
C PRO A 103 9.83 20.65 18.25
N LEU A 104 10.84 21.51 18.04
CA LEU A 104 11.96 21.23 17.13
C LEU A 104 12.84 20.03 17.57
N SER A 105 12.80 19.69 18.86
CA SER A 105 13.46 18.49 19.40
C SER A 105 12.91 17.21 18.79
N ASN A 106 11.67 17.22 18.29
CA ASN A 106 11.05 16.03 17.72
C ASN A 106 11.48 15.87 16.25
N ASP A 107 11.83 14.64 15.90
CA ASP A 107 12.14 14.25 14.53
C ASP A 107 10.90 14.01 13.68
N SER A 108 9.72 13.88 14.31
CA SER A 108 8.46 13.77 13.59
C SER A 108 7.29 14.40 14.34
N SER A 109 6.22 14.71 13.60
CA SER A 109 4.90 14.94 14.19
C SER A 109 4.25 13.63 14.63
N GLU A 110 3.10 13.74 15.30
CA GLU A 110 2.18 12.61 15.40
C GLU A 110 1.66 12.22 14.00
N SER A 111 1.40 10.92 13.82
CA SER A 111 0.81 10.39 12.60
C SER A 111 -0.71 10.50 12.62
N VAL A 112 -1.29 10.91 11.50
CA VAL A 112 -2.74 11.01 11.31
C VAL A 112 -3.18 10.02 10.23
N ALA A 113 -4.08 9.09 10.56
CA ALA A 113 -4.65 8.18 9.56
C ALA A 113 -5.68 8.90 8.70
N VAL A 114 -5.44 8.94 7.39
CA VAL A 114 -6.26 9.64 6.39
C VAL A 114 -6.84 8.72 5.33
N GLY A 115 -6.57 7.43 5.40
CA GLY A 115 -7.20 6.43 4.53
C GLY A 115 -7.19 5.06 5.18
N LYS A 116 -8.16 4.23 4.81
CA LYS A 116 -8.27 2.86 5.32
C LYS A 116 -8.91 1.91 4.31
N TRP A 117 -8.26 0.78 4.10
CA TRP A 117 -8.71 -0.32 3.25
C TRP A 117 -8.45 -1.67 3.94
N TYR A 118 -8.96 -2.74 3.33
CA TYR A 118 -8.55 -4.10 3.62
C TYR A 118 -7.97 -4.74 2.37
N CYS A 119 -6.80 -5.38 2.53
CA CYS A 119 -6.16 -6.15 1.48
C CYS A 119 -6.38 -7.66 1.76
N PRO A 120 -7.05 -8.40 0.87
CA PRO A 120 -7.14 -9.86 0.99
C PRO A 120 -5.76 -10.52 1.01
N PHE A 121 -5.63 -11.62 1.75
CA PHE A 121 -4.36 -12.36 1.87
C PHE A 121 -3.77 -12.82 0.53
N MET A 122 -4.59 -12.97 -0.52
CA MET A 122 -4.12 -13.42 -1.83
C MET A 122 -3.17 -12.44 -2.53
N PHE A 123 -3.20 -11.15 -2.15
CA PHE A 123 -2.33 -10.11 -2.70
C PHE A 123 -1.08 -9.84 -1.85
N LEU A 124 -0.93 -10.54 -0.72
CA LEU A 124 0.20 -10.38 0.19
C LEU A 124 0.81 -11.75 0.48
N LYS A 125 2.10 -11.94 0.24
CA LYS A 125 2.81 -13.20 0.49
C LYS A 125 3.74 -13.02 1.68
N GLU A 126 3.56 -13.82 2.72
CA GLU A 126 4.50 -13.88 3.84
C GLU A 126 5.35 -15.16 3.74
N GLY A 127 6.51 -15.20 4.41
CA GLY A 127 7.41 -16.36 4.43
C GLY A 127 6.86 -17.63 5.12
N MET A 128 5.54 -17.83 5.16
CA MET A 128 4.86 -18.94 5.80
C MET A 128 3.92 -19.69 4.84
N ARG A 129 3.35 -20.81 5.29
CA ARG A 129 2.45 -21.59 4.43
C ARG A 129 1.11 -20.86 4.25
N LEU A 130 0.54 -20.93 3.06
CA LEU A 130 -0.74 -20.26 2.73
C LEU A 130 -1.85 -20.54 3.75
N LYS A 131 -2.01 -21.81 4.15
CA LYS A 131 -3.00 -22.22 5.15
C LYS A 131 -2.78 -21.58 6.53
N GLU A 132 -1.52 -21.37 6.91
CA GLU A 132 -1.16 -20.70 8.18
C GLU A 132 -1.43 -19.20 8.08
N GLN A 133 -1.03 -18.58 6.96
CA GLN A 133 -1.32 -17.18 6.68
C GLN A 133 -2.82 -16.89 6.74
N MET A 134 -3.64 -17.67 6.02
CA MET A 134 -5.10 -17.51 6.02
C MET A 134 -5.73 -17.64 7.42
N LYS A 135 -5.16 -18.53 8.26
CA LYS A 135 -5.62 -18.75 9.62
C LYS A 135 -5.32 -17.55 10.53
N ILE A 136 -4.18 -16.91 10.32
CA ILE A 136 -3.75 -15.74 11.11
C ILE A 136 -4.42 -14.47 10.60
N SER A 137 -4.45 -14.27 9.29
CA SER A 137 -4.92 -13.05 8.64
C SER A 137 -5.53 -13.36 7.28
N THR A 138 -6.86 -13.48 7.21
CA THR A 138 -7.58 -13.57 5.92
C THR A 138 -7.57 -12.22 5.20
N PHE A 139 -7.56 -11.13 5.96
CA PHE A 139 -7.41 -9.76 5.46
C PHE A 139 -6.25 -9.09 6.18
N TYR A 140 -5.69 -8.06 5.57
CA TYR A 140 -4.72 -7.16 6.18
C TYR A 140 -5.37 -5.79 6.22
N GLU A 141 -5.27 -5.10 7.35
CA GLU A 141 -5.65 -3.71 7.45
C GLU A 141 -4.57 -2.87 6.75
N VAL A 142 -4.99 -2.00 5.85
CA VAL A 142 -4.10 -1.04 5.19
C VAL A 142 -4.55 0.36 5.57
N THR A 143 -3.69 1.11 6.26
CA THR A 143 -3.92 2.52 6.56
C THR A 143 -3.00 3.40 5.74
N LEU A 144 -3.50 4.56 5.29
CA LEU A 144 -2.68 5.65 4.78
C LEU A 144 -2.53 6.67 5.90
N GLU A 145 -1.30 6.89 6.36
CA GLU A 145 -0.98 7.75 7.48
C GLU A 145 -0.10 8.93 7.04
N GLN A 146 -0.43 10.16 7.46
CA GLN A 146 0.37 11.35 7.19
C GLN A 146 1.15 11.77 8.43
N ARG A 147 2.40 12.20 8.25
CA ARG A 147 3.21 12.83 9.30
C ARG A 147 4.23 13.80 8.71
N TRP A 148 4.73 14.73 9.51
CA TRP A 148 5.94 15.50 9.20
C TRP A 148 7.16 14.75 9.69
N GLU A 149 8.20 14.62 8.88
CA GLU A 149 9.47 13.96 9.24
C GLU A 149 10.64 14.92 8.97
N LYS A 150 11.52 15.09 9.96
CA LYS A 150 12.66 15.99 9.90
C LYS A 150 13.67 15.47 8.88
N VAL A 151 14.08 16.34 7.97
CA VAL A 151 15.06 16.03 6.93
C VAL A 151 16.33 16.87 7.04
N PHE A 152 16.26 17.97 7.79
CA PHE A 152 17.41 18.83 8.03
C PHE A 152 17.24 19.59 9.35
N SER A 153 18.35 19.84 10.04
CA SER A 153 18.39 20.72 11.19
C SER A 153 19.73 21.43 11.30
N LYS A 154 19.70 22.64 11.85
CA LYS A 154 20.90 23.43 12.15
C LYS A 154 20.73 24.11 13.50
N GLU A 155 21.80 24.18 14.27
CA GLU A 155 21.83 24.95 15.52
C GLU A 155 22.94 26.01 15.44
N THR A 156 22.74 27.16 16.12
CA THR A 156 23.75 28.22 16.25
C THR A 156 23.91 28.63 17.71
N ASN A 157 25.05 29.25 18.01
CA ASN A 157 25.35 29.73 19.36
C ASN A 157 24.72 31.11 19.67
N GLY A 158 23.96 31.71 18.75
CA GLY A 158 23.20 32.96 18.96
C GLY A 158 24.01 34.25 18.82
N ASP A 159 25.27 34.16 18.40
CA ASP A 159 26.19 35.24 18.07
C ASP A 159 25.87 35.79 16.66
N GLY A 160 24.98 36.78 16.63
CA GLY A 160 24.39 37.36 15.42
C GLY A 160 25.36 38.10 14.49
N GLY A 161 26.13 37.35 13.72
CA GLY A 161 26.77 37.84 12.50
C GLY A 161 25.78 37.95 11.32
N GLU A 162 26.10 38.79 10.35
CA GLU A 162 25.31 39.03 9.12
C GLU A 162 25.03 37.74 8.33
N ASP A 163 25.96 36.78 8.39
CA ASP A 163 25.89 35.45 7.76
C ASP A 163 24.91 34.47 8.43
N HIS A 164 24.24 34.89 9.52
CA HIS A 164 23.31 34.02 10.28
C HIS A 164 21.84 34.33 9.96
N ARG A 165 21.54 35.18 8.97
CA ARG A 165 20.15 35.46 8.58
C ARG A 165 19.57 34.47 7.58
N ALA A 166 20.38 33.57 7.04
CA ALA A 166 19.92 32.58 6.09
C ALA A 166 20.50 31.19 6.39
N VAL A 167 19.72 30.17 6.06
CA VAL A 167 20.16 28.77 6.12
C VAL A 167 20.04 28.17 4.73
N LEU A 168 21.18 27.81 4.15
CA LEU A 168 21.23 26.97 2.96
C LEU A 168 20.88 25.54 3.35
N ILE A 169 19.87 24.99 2.70
CA ILE A 169 19.49 23.58 2.76
C ILE A 169 19.93 22.96 1.46
N ASP A 170 20.78 21.95 1.55
CA ASP A 170 21.22 21.13 0.43
C ASP A 170 21.27 19.68 0.91
N ILE A 171 20.20 18.94 0.64
CA ILE A 171 20.01 17.57 1.13
C ILE A 171 19.51 16.65 0.02
N ALA A 172 19.90 15.38 0.08
CA ALA A 172 19.29 14.33 -0.73
C ALA A 172 18.18 13.63 0.09
N VAL A 173 16.93 13.72 -0.37
CA VAL A 173 15.77 13.10 0.29
C VAL A 173 15.39 11.84 -0.45
N GLN A 174 15.36 10.70 0.25
CA GLN A 174 14.82 9.45 -0.31
C GLN A 174 13.30 9.56 -0.47
N THR A 175 12.83 9.45 -1.72
CA THR A 175 11.41 9.67 -2.06
C THR A 175 10.51 8.51 -1.64
N GLN A 176 11.07 7.31 -1.54
CA GLN A 176 10.35 6.11 -1.14
C GLN A 176 11.22 5.23 -0.23
N VAL A 177 10.67 4.79 0.90
CA VAL A 177 11.32 3.86 1.83
C VAL A 177 10.33 2.79 2.24
N ALA A 178 10.76 1.54 2.27
CA ALA A 178 9.95 0.44 2.76
C ALA A 178 10.56 -0.12 4.06
N LYS A 179 9.70 -0.56 4.97
CA LYS A 179 10.09 -1.20 6.23
C LYS A 179 9.30 -2.49 6.41
N VAL A 180 10.00 -3.59 6.66
CA VAL A 180 9.41 -4.88 7.02
C VAL A 180 9.70 -5.11 8.50
N ALA A 181 8.64 -5.31 9.29
CA ALA A 181 8.74 -5.42 10.75
C ALA A 181 9.60 -4.29 11.37
N GLU A 182 9.33 -3.05 10.98
CA GLU A 182 10.03 -1.82 11.44
C GLU A 182 11.47 -1.63 10.97
N MET A 183 12.06 -2.63 10.31
CA MET A 183 13.41 -2.58 9.77
C MET A 183 13.38 -2.19 8.29
N GLU A 184 14.29 -1.32 7.86
CA GLU A 184 14.37 -0.92 6.44
C GLU A 184 14.54 -2.13 5.52
N ALA A 185 13.76 -2.14 4.45
CA ALA A 185 13.70 -3.25 3.52
C ALA A 185 14.21 -2.83 2.14
N ILE A 186 14.99 -3.72 1.55
CA ILE A 186 15.42 -3.62 0.15
C ILE A 186 14.33 -4.23 -0.73
N TRP A 187 14.03 -3.55 -1.83
CA TRP A 187 13.05 -4.00 -2.81
C TRP A 187 13.42 -3.49 -4.20
N ASP A 188 13.01 -4.25 -5.21
CA ASP A 188 13.19 -3.91 -6.62
C ASP A 188 11.92 -4.28 -7.40
N GLU A 189 11.31 -3.28 -8.00
CA GLU A 189 10.13 -3.43 -8.87
C GLU A 189 10.50 -3.95 -10.25
N ASN A 190 11.74 -3.74 -10.71
CA ASN A 190 12.19 -4.24 -12.02
C ASN A 190 12.52 -5.74 -11.97
N GLY A 191 12.72 -6.29 -10.76
CA GLY A 191 12.94 -7.70 -10.51
C GLY A 191 11.66 -8.53 -10.39
N VAL A 192 10.51 -8.00 -10.80
CA VAL A 192 9.23 -8.71 -10.75
C VAL A 192 9.24 -9.83 -11.80
N GLY A 193 9.36 -11.07 -11.32
CA GLY A 193 9.20 -12.27 -12.15
C GLY A 193 7.74 -12.53 -12.53
N ASP A 194 7.50 -13.67 -13.16
CA ASP A 194 6.18 -14.07 -13.70
C ASP A 194 5.03 -14.02 -12.67
N GLU A 195 5.34 -14.10 -11.38
CA GLU A 195 4.32 -14.04 -10.31
C GLU A 195 3.73 -12.64 -10.07
N ARG A 196 4.24 -11.58 -10.70
CA ARG A 196 3.76 -10.19 -10.53
C ARG A 196 3.74 -9.74 -9.06
N VAL A 197 4.76 -10.12 -8.31
CA VAL A 197 4.93 -9.78 -6.88
C VAL A 197 6.22 -9.01 -6.68
N VAL A 198 6.13 -7.87 -5.99
CA VAL A 198 7.28 -7.10 -5.51
C VAL A 198 7.67 -7.64 -4.13
N TRP A 199 8.93 -8.05 -3.99
CA TRP A 199 9.46 -8.58 -2.73
C TRP A 199 10.22 -7.52 -1.95
N PHE A 200 9.79 -7.30 -0.71
CA PHE A 200 10.44 -6.47 0.29
C PHE A 200 11.22 -7.38 1.23
N LYS A 201 12.54 -7.20 1.31
CA LYS A 201 13.45 -8.02 2.10
C LYS A 201 14.14 -7.17 3.15
N SER A 202 13.96 -7.52 4.41
CA SER A 202 14.71 -6.97 5.53
C SER A 202 15.71 -8.01 6.04
N PHE A 203 16.93 -7.55 6.27
CA PHE A 203 18.02 -8.36 6.79
C PHE A 203 18.29 -7.93 8.23
N GLY A 204 18.01 -8.82 9.19
CA GLY A 204 18.31 -8.57 10.59
C GLY A 204 19.63 -9.21 11.02
N ASP A 205 20.19 -8.74 12.15
CA ASP A 205 21.47 -9.21 12.70
C ASP A 205 21.48 -10.70 13.11
N MET A 206 20.31 -11.35 13.25
CA MET A 206 20.16 -12.72 13.75
C MET A 206 19.61 -13.75 12.74
N ALA A 207 19.93 -13.59 11.45
CA ALA A 207 19.80 -14.66 10.44
C ALA A 207 18.38 -15.20 10.14
N SER A 208 17.33 -14.42 10.42
CA SER A 208 16.01 -14.65 9.83
C SER A 208 15.68 -13.53 8.84
N ASP A 209 16.09 -13.70 7.59
CA ASP A 209 15.67 -12.83 6.49
C ASP A 209 14.14 -12.77 6.48
N THR A 210 13.58 -11.59 6.74
CA THR A 210 12.14 -11.41 6.73
C THR A 210 11.76 -10.84 5.38
N SER A 211 10.94 -11.58 4.64
CA SER A 211 10.46 -11.15 3.33
C SER A 211 8.94 -11.09 3.30
N VAL A 212 8.45 -10.04 2.65
CA VAL A 212 7.04 -9.80 2.37
C VAL A 212 6.91 -9.55 0.88
N GLY A 213 6.06 -10.31 0.21
CA GLY A 213 5.67 -10.07 -1.17
C GLY A 213 4.37 -9.29 -1.20
N LEU A 214 4.29 -8.26 -2.04
CA LEU A 214 3.06 -7.55 -2.32
C LEU A 214 2.76 -7.67 -3.82
N SER A 215 1.52 -7.98 -4.18
CA SER A 215 1.15 -8.07 -5.59
C SER A 215 1.28 -6.70 -6.27
N LEU A 216 1.60 -6.74 -7.56
CA LEU A 216 1.81 -5.53 -8.35
C LEU A 216 0.56 -4.65 -8.38
N GLU A 217 -0.64 -5.24 -8.35
CA GLU A 217 -1.91 -4.49 -8.33
C GLU A 217 -2.03 -3.59 -7.09
N ILE A 218 -1.54 -4.05 -5.93
CA ILE A 218 -1.54 -3.26 -4.70
C ILE A 218 -0.44 -2.21 -4.73
N VAL A 219 0.75 -2.56 -5.23
CA VAL A 219 1.88 -1.61 -5.37
C VAL A 219 1.50 -0.46 -6.32
N ASP A 220 0.94 -0.77 -7.48
CA ASP A 220 0.48 0.20 -8.47
C ASP A 220 -0.67 1.05 -7.92
N GLY A 221 -1.61 0.44 -7.20
CA GLY A 221 -2.69 1.17 -6.53
C GLY A 221 -2.17 2.15 -5.48
N MET A 222 -1.19 1.74 -4.67
CA MET A 222 -0.54 2.61 -3.70
C MET A 222 0.18 3.79 -4.36
N LYS A 223 0.91 3.55 -5.47
CA LYS A 223 1.56 4.62 -6.23
C LYS A 223 0.58 5.57 -6.86
N TRP A 224 -0.44 5.06 -7.54
CA TRP A 224 -1.47 5.88 -8.17
C TRP A 224 -2.15 6.82 -7.15
N GLU A 225 -2.40 6.31 -5.95
CA GLU A 225 -2.98 7.07 -4.84
C GLU A 225 -2.06 8.21 -4.33
N GLN A 226 -0.75 8.09 -4.52
CA GLN A 226 0.25 9.13 -4.21
C GLN A 226 0.45 10.10 -5.37
N GLU A 227 0.53 9.59 -6.60
CA GLU A 227 0.73 10.39 -7.80
C GLU A 227 -0.43 11.35 -8.05
N ARG A 228 -1.67 10.92 -7.76
CA ARG A 228 -2.86 11.79 -7.90
C ARG A 228 -2.86 13.01 -6.98
N VAL A 229 -2.03 13.03 -5.94
CA VAL A 229 -1.86 14.19 -5.04
C VAL A 229 -0.52 14.91 -5.23
N GLY A 230 0.20 14.63 -6.32
CA GLY A 230 1.41 15.34 -6.70
C GLY A 230 2.71 14.70 -6.19
N TRP A 231 2.68 13.48 -5.66
CA TRP A 231 3.92 12.73 -5.48
C TRP A 231 4.51 12.37 -6.84
N ILE A 232 5.82 12.59 -7.01
CA ILE A 232 6.50 12.33 -8.28
C ILE A 232 7.32 11.05 -8.15
N SER A 233 6.94 10.03 -8.91
CA SER A 233 7.76 8.83 -9.08
C SER A 233 8.95 9.19 -9.98
N GLY A 234 10.15 9.24 -9.39
CA GLY A 234 11.40 9.43 -10.12
C GLY A 234 12.09 8.09 -10.40
N ASN A 235 12.78 7.99 -11.53
CA ASN A 235 13.73 6.88 -11.75
C ASN A 235 14.83 6.85 -10.68
N GLU A 236 15.16 8.02 -10.14
CA GLU A 236 16.04 8.19 -9.00
C GLU A 236 15.21 8.16 -7.71
N ARG A 237 15.51 7.20 -6.82
CA ARG A 237 14.86 7.06 -5.50
C ARG A 237 15.25 8.17 -4.50
N GLN A 238 16.03 9.14 -4.95
CA GLN A 238 16.47 10.30 -4.18
C GLN A 238 16.29 11.56 -5.01
N VAL A 239 15.85 12.63 -4.35
CA VAL A 239 15.73 13.96 -4.96
C VAL A 239 16.56 14.93 -4.14
N ARG A 240 17.43 15.70 -4.81
CA ARG A 240 18.18 16.78 -4.18
C ARG A 240 17.26 17.97 -3.96
N VAL A 241 17.22 18.46 -2.72
CA VAL A 241 16.49 19.65 -2.32
C VAL A 241 17.51 20.72 -1.98
N GLU A 242 17.57 21.74 -2.83
CA GLU A 242 18.41 22.92 -2.63
C GLU A 242 17.51 24.15 -2.49
N ARG A 243 17.53 24.81 -1.32
CA ARG A 243 16.79 26.06 -1.06
C ARG A 243 17.45 26.87 0.03
N VAL A 244 17.18 28.18 0.06
CA VAL A 244 17.65 29.09 1.09
C VAL A 244 16.45 29.54 1.92
N GLU A 245 16.53 29.34 3.23
CA GLU A 245 15.52 29.84 4.18
C GLU A 245 16.06 31.06 4.90
N GLU A 246 15.35 32.18 4.74
CA GLU A 246 15.68 33.43 5.41
C GLU A 246 14.95 33.55 6.75
N PHE A 247 15.68 33.99 7.76
CA PHE A 247 15.15 34.24 9.08
C PHE A 247 14.68 35.71 9.17
N GLY A 248 13.37 35.88 9.30
CA GLY A 248 12.72 37.21 9.37
C GLY A 248 12.58 37.80 10.78
N GLY A 249 13.12 37.15 11.81
CA GLY A 249 13.00 37.63 13.20
C GLY A 249 14.01 38.74 13.55
N ILE A 250 13.68 39.49 14.60
CA ILE A 250 14.50 40.63 15.06
C ILE A 250 15.69 40.16 15.92
N ASN A 251 15.51 39.09 16.70
CA ASN A 251 16.53 38.46 17.53
C ASN A 251 17.17 37.30 16.78
N GLY A 252 18.43 36.93 17.05
CA GLY A 252 19.02 35.71 16.47
C GLY A 252 18.22 34.44 16.79
N TRP A 253 18.35 33.43 15.93
CA TRP A 253 17.77 32.08 16.13
C TRP A 253 18.84 31.13 16.67
N ARG A 254 18.41 30.13 17.43
CA ARG A 254 19.28 29.09 18.01
C ARG A 254 19.10 27.75 17.33
N LYS A 255 17.88 27.43 16.89
CA LYS A 255 17.56 26.17 16.22
C LYS A 255 16.73 26.38 14.98
N PHE A 256 17.00 25.53 14.01
CA PHE A 256 16.31 25.47 12.75
C PHE A 256 16.03 24.02 12.39
N GLY A 257 14.85 23.75 11.86
CA GLY A 257 14.49 22.42 11.38
C GLY A 257 13.58 22.49 10.15
N CYS A 258 13.86 21.63 9.18
CA CYS A 258 13.01 21.41 8.02
C CYS A 258 12.46 20.00 8.02
N TYR A 259 11.20 19.90 7.62
CA TYR A 259 10.41 18.70 7.66
C TYR A 259 9.72 18.50 6.32
N VAL A 260 9.69 17.26 5.86
CA VAL A 260 8.94 16.84 4.68
C VAL A 260 7.67 16.14 5.09
N LEU A 261 6.59 16.33 4.32
CA LEU A 261 5.40 15.51 4.49
C LEU A 261 5.70 14.08 4.04
N VAL A 262 5.40 13.12 4.90
CA VAL A 262 5.50 11.69 4.60
C VAL A 262 4.11 11.10 4.66
N GLU A 263 3.73 10.40 3.60
CA GLU A 263 2.55 9.54 3.58
C GLU A 263 2.98 8.08 3.61
N SER A 264 2.45 7.31 4.53
CA SER A 264 2.84 5.92 4.76
C SER A 264 1.65 4.99 4.57
N PHE A 265 1.80 4.02 3.68
CA PHE A 265 0.89 2.88 3.67
C PHE A 265 1.38 1.86 4.68
N VAL A 266 0.57 1.62 5.72
CA VAL A 266 0.89 0.73 6.83
C VAL A 266 0.01 -0.50 6.75
N LEU A 267 0.62 -1.66 6.52
CA LEU A 267 -0.06 -2.95 6.36
C LEU A 267 0.08 -3.75 7.65
N LYS A 268 -1.05 -4.04 8.30
CA LYS A 268 -1.13 -4.80 9.54
C LYS A 268 -1.96 -6.06 9.36
N ARG A 269 -1.51 -7.17 9.97
CA ARG A 269 -2.33 -8.37 10.12
C ARG A 269 -3.56 -8.08 11.00
N MET A 270 -4.54 -8.98 11.00
CA MET A 270 -5.72 -8.86 11.87
C MET A 270 -5.38 -8.96 13.36
N ASP A 271 -4.23 -9.54 13.72
CA ASP A 271 -3.67 -9.52 15.08
C ASP A 271 -2.96 -8.18 15.43
N ARG A 272 -3.05 -7.19 14.54
CA ARG A 272 -2.49 -5.83 14.62
C ARG A 272 -0.98 -5.73 14.51
N LYS A 273 -0.28 -6.83 14.21
CA LYS A 273 1.16 -6.78 13.96
C LYS A 273 1.45 -6.12 12.63
N LEU A 274 2.43 -5.21 12.63
CA LEU A 274 2.95 -4.60 11.42
C LEU A 274 3.65 -5.64 10.56
N VAL A 275 3.38 -5.60 9.26
CA VAL A 275 4.02 -6.48 8.26
C VAL A 275 4.91 -5.65 7.36
N LEU A 276 4.36 -4.59 6.78
CA LEU A 276 5.03 -3.73 5.82
C LEU A 276 4.57 -2.29 6.04
N ALA A 277 5.50 -1.34 5.97
CA ALA A 277 5.21 0.07 5.81
C ALA A 277 5.93 0.60 4.58
N CYS A 278 5.24 1.36 3.73
CA CYS A 278 5.83 2.03 2.58
C CYS A 278 5.63 3.54 2.73
N ASP A 279 6.72 4.23 3.04
CA ASP A 279 6.80 5.68 3.20
C ASP A 279 7.05 6.35 1.84
N TYR A 280 6.23 7.34 1.52
CA TYR A 280 6.32 8.21 0.35
C TYR A 280 6.58 9.64 0.82
N ARG A 281 7.76 10.18 0.51
CA ARG A 281 8.15 11.54 0.91
C ARG A 281 7.80 12.54 -0.18
N HIS A 282 7.00 13.53 0.18
CA HIS A 282 6.51 14.57 -0.72
C HIS A 282 7.45 15.77 -0.71
N THR A 283 8.51 15.74 -1.52
CA THR A 283 9.55 16.80 -1.54
C THR A 283 9.04 18.18 -1.96
N HIS A 284 7.86 18.24 -2.60
CA HIS A 284 7.15 19.49 -2.88
C HIS A 284 6.40 20.05 -1.65
N GLN A 285 6.28 19.28 -0.57
CA GLN A 285 5.67 19.65 0.72
C GLN A 285 6.74 19.68 1.81
N ILE A 286 7.55 20.74 1.83
CA ILE A 286 8.56 20.97 2.87
C ILE A 286 8.23 22.22 3.66
N ARG A 287 8.19 22.07 4.99
CA ARG A 287 8.00 23.17 5.94
C ARG A 287 9.20 23.28 6.86
N CYS A 288 9.60 24.49 7.16
CA CYS A 288 10.69 24.78 8.08
C CYS A 288 10.21 25.68 9.21
N LYS A 289 10.87 25.59 10.37
CA LYS A 289 10.58 26.45 11.52
C LYS A 289 11.86 26.77 12.29
N TRP A 290 11.78 27.86 13.03
CA TRP A 290 12.88 28.49 13.76
C TRP A 290 12.54 28.57 15.25
N GLU A 291 13.55 28.49 16.10
CA GLU A 291 13.49 28.76 17.56
C GLU A 291 14.70 29.56 18.00
#